data_AF-A0A5E4I7K0-F1
#
_entry.id   AF-A0A5E4I7K0-F1
#
_cell.length_a   1.000
_cell.length_b   1.000
_cell.length_c   1.000
_cell.angle_alpha   90.00
_cell.angle_beta   90.00
_cell.angle_gamma   90.00
#
_symmetry.space_group_name_H-M   'P 1'
#
loop_
_entity.id
_entity.type
_entity.pdbx_description
1 polymer ?
#
loop_
_entity_poly.entity_id
_entity_poly.type
_entity_poly.pdbx_seq_one_letter_code
_entity_poly.pdbx_strand_id
1 'polypeptide(L)' 'MAQQELPEGKLALFWIIGALAVLIGSWIAGHLERVLGVTDTSFYGTLFVAFLLILFGGLAWIAVAVGVAQHGRGA' A
#
# COMPACT_ATOMS: atom_id res chain seq x y z
N MET A 1 -0.77 -27.65 14.04
CA MET A 1 -0.52 -26.98 12.74
C MET A 1 0.26 -25.72 13.06
N ALA A 2 1.44 -25.56 12.46
CA ALA A 2 2.54 -24.74 12.93
C ALA A 2 2.16 -23.29 13.29
N GLN A 3 2.35 -22.91 14.55
CA GLN A 3 2.56 -21.50 14.94
C GLN A 3 3.89 -21.07 14.36
N GLN A 4 3.89 -20.63 13.10
CA GLN A 4 5.00 -19.89 12.55
C GLN A 4 4.87 -18.47 13.09
N GLU A 5 5.61 -18.17 14.16
CA GLU A 5 5.77 -16.82 14.68
C GLU A 5 6.17 -15.95 13.48
N LEU A 6 5.27 -15.08 13.01
CA LEU A 6 5.61 -14.15 11.95
C LEU A 6 6.75 -13.30 12.54
N PRO A 7 8.00 -13.46 12.07
CA PRO A 7 9.11 -12.74 12.66
C PRO A 7 8.75 -11.27 12.58
N GLU A 8 8.96 -10.51 13.64
CA GLU A 8 8.62 -9.08 13.71
C GLU A 8 9.10 -8.33 12.45
N GLY A 9 10.21 -8.77 11.88
CA GLY A 9 10.74 -8.31 10.60
C GLY A 9 9.81 -8.45 9.40
N LYS A 10 8.96 -9.48 9.32
CA LYS A 10 8.00 -9.67 8.22
C LYS A 10 6.79 -8.73 8.35
N LEU A 11 6.32 -8.49 9.57
CA LEU A 11 5.30 -7.46 9.85
C LEU A 11 5.83 -6.06 9.53
N ALA A 12 7.05 -5.75 9.97
CA ALA A 12 7.73 -4.50 9.65
C ALA A 12 7.93 -4.34 8.12
N LEU A 13 8.33 -5.40 7.42
CA LEU A 13 8.49 -5.38 5.97
C LEU A 13 7.17 -5.06 5.26
N PHE A 14 6.06 -5.70 5.65
CA PHE A 14 4.73 -5.40 5.09
C PHE A 14 4.29 -3.96 5.37
N TRP A 15 4.60 -3.44 6.55
CA TRP A 15 4.31 -2.05 6.90
C TRP A 15 5.11 -1.06 6.04
N ILE A 16 6.41 -1.30 5.83
CA ILE A 16 7.29 -0.49 4.98
C ILE A 16 6.83 -0.54 3.52
N ILE A 17 6.52 -1.73 3.00
CA ILE A 17 6.01 -1.90 1.63
C ILE A 17 4.70 -1.12 1.45
N GLY A 18 3.79 -1.19 2.43
CA GLY A 18 2.56 -0.42 2.42
C GLY A 18 2.81 1.09 2.37
N ALA A 19 3.75 1.58 3.19
CA ALA A 19 4.14 2.99 3.21
C ALA A 19 4.73 3.44 1.85
N LEU A 20 5.59 2.62 1.26
CA LEU A 20 6.21 2.89 -0.04
C LEU A 20 5.15 2.94 -1.16
N ALA A 21 4.18 2.03 -1.14
CA ALA A 21 3.08 2.00 -2.10
C ALA A 21 2.20 3.25 -2.01
N VAL A 22 1.83 3.66 -0.79
CA VAL A 22 1.06 4.91 -0.58
C VAL A 22 1.87 6.13 -1.01
N LEU A 23 3.17 6.19 -0.69
CA LEU A 23 4.03 7.31 -1.08
C LEU A 23 4.10 7.45 -2.60
N ILE A 24 4.38 6.36 -3.32
CA ILE A 24 4.47 6.37 -4.78
C ILE A 24 3.11 6.72 -5.40
N GLY A 25 2.02 6.11 -4.93
CA GLY A 25 0.68 6.41 -5.41
C GLY A 25 0.29 7.87 -5.19
N SER A 26 0.59 8.43 -4.02
CA SER A 26 0.30 9.83 -3.68
C SER A 26 1.16 10.80 -4.49
N TRP A 27 2.43 10.46 -4.71
CA TRP A 27 3.34 11.27 -5.53
C TRP A 27 2.87 11.33 -6.97
N ILE A 28 2.50 10.18 -7.56
CA ILE A 28 1.94 10.12 -8.91
C ILE A 28 0.67 10.96 -8.99
N ALA A 29 -0.29 10.75 -8.08
CA ALA A 29 -1.55 11.49 -8.09
C ALA A 29 -1.36 13.01 -7.91
N GLY A 30 -0.39 13.43 -7.08
CA GLY A 30 -0.10 14.85 -6.83
C GLY A 30 0.68 15.54 -7.94
N HIS A 31 1.38 14.79 -8.79
CA HIS A 31 2.15 15.32 -9.92
C HIS A 31 1.47 15.07 -11.27
N LEU A 32 0.25 14.51 -11.26
CA LEU A 32 -0.47 14.22 -12.48
C LEU A 32 -1.15 15.49 -13.02
N GLU A 33 -0.46 16.18 -13.92
CA GLU A 33 -0.99 17.35 -14.61
C GLU A 33 -1.44 17.01 -16.04
N ARG A 34 -2.54 17.63 -16.48
CA ARG A 34 -2.98 17.56 -17.88
C ARG A 34 -2.10 18.49 -18.72
N VAL A 35 -0.98 17.97 -19.20
CA VAL A 35 -0.06 18.67 -20.10
C VAL A 35 -0.48 18.45 -21.57
N LEU A 36 -0.18 19.44 -22.42
CA LEU A 36 -0.35 19.34 -23.88
C LEU A 36 0.37 18.09 -24.42
N GLY A 37 -0.38 17.20 -25.04
CA GLY A 37 0.13 15.93 -25.59
C GLY A 37 -0.25 14.68 -24.77
N VAL A 38 -0.83 14.83 -23.59
CA VAL A 38 -1.39 13.70 -22.82
C VAL A 38 -2.80 13.40 -23.30
N THR A 39 -3.03 12.17 -23.76
CA THR A 39 -4.37 11.67 -24.07
C THR A 39 -5.16 11.41 -22.80
N ASP A 40 -6.48 11.66 -22.83
CA ASP A 40 -7.36 11.44 -21.67
C ASP A 40 -7.23 10.02 -21.12
N THR A 41 -7.08 9.01 -21.98
CA THR A 41 -6.90 7.61 -21.60
C THR A 41 -5.64 7.40 -20.74
N SER A 42 -4.52 8.02 -21.11
CA SER A 42 -3.25 7.90 -20.36
C SER A 42 -3.34 8.61 -19.01
N PHE A 43 -4.05 9.74 -18.97
CA PHE A 43 -4.31 10.47 -17.73
C PHE A 43 -5.14 9.61 -16.76
N TYR A 44 -6.32 9.14 -17.20
CA TYR A 44 -7.19 8.30 -16.37
C TYR A 44 -6.54 6.95 -16.02
N GLY A 45 -5.76 6.37 -16.93
CA GLY A 45 -5.00 5.15 -16.67
C GLY A 45 -3.98 5.32 -15.55
N THR A 46 -3.19 6.40 -15.57
CA THR A 46 -2.20 6.68 -14.53
C THR A 46 -2.87 7.00 -13.19
N LEU A 47 -3.98 7.75 -13.21
CA LEU A 47 -4.78 8.03 -12.02
C LEU A 47 -5.32 6.73 -11.39
N PHE A 48 -5.77 5.77 -12.21
CA PHE A 48 -6.23 4.46 -11.76
C PHE A 48 -5.11 3.63 -11.13
N VAL A 49 -3.90 3.66 -11.71
CA VAL A 49 -2.72 2.98 -11.13
C VAL A 49 -2.36 3.59 -9.77
N ALA A 50 -2.36 4.92 -9.66
CA ALA A 50 -2.13 5.61 -8.38
C ALA A 50 -3.16 5.21 -7.31
N PHE A 51 -4.43 5.12 -7.71
CA PHE A 51 -5.50 4.63 -6.83
C PHE A 51 -5.25 3.20 -6.34
N LEU A 52 -4.89 2.27 -7.23
CA LEU A 52 -4.60 0.89 -6.86
C LEU A 52 -3.40 0.78 -5.90
N LEU A 53 -2.36 1.58 -6.10
CA LEU A 53 -1.19 1.64 -5.21
C LEU A 53 -1.57 2.07 -3.79
N ILE A 54 -2.38 3.13 -3.67
CA ILE A 54 -2.87 3.61 -2.37
C ILE A 54 -3.77 2.56 -1.71
N LEU A 55 -4.66 1.94 -2.47
CA LEU A 55 -5.55 0.88 -1.98
C LEU A 55 -4.74 -0.32 -1.46
N PHE A 56 -3.72 -0.75 -2.20
CA PHE A 56 -2.84 -1.85 -1.81
C PHE A 56 -2.06 -1.52 -0.54
N GLY A 57 -1.53 -0.30 -0.43
CA GLY A 57 -0.82 0.14 0.75
C GLY A 57 -1.72 0.20 1.99
N GLY A 58 -2.95 0.69 1.84
CA GLY A 58 -3.96 0.67 2.91
C GLY A 58 -4.31 -0.76 3.34
N LEU A 59 -4.51 -1.68 2.39
CA LEU A 59 -4.78 -3.09 2.69
C LEU A 59 -3.61 -3.75 3.43
N ALA A 60 -2.37 -3.45 3.04
CA ALA A 60 -1.16 -3.94 3.71
C ALA A 60 -1.11 -3.48 5.18
N TRP A 61 -1.46 -2.22 5.47
CA TRP A 61 -1.54 -1.72 6.85
C TRP A 61 -2.67 -2.34 7.67
N ILE A 62 -3.82 -2.64 7.04
CA ILE A 62 -4.89 -3.40 7.71
C ILE A 62 -4.39 -4.80 8.08
N ALA A 63 -3.69 -5.49 7.18
CA ALA A 63 -3.11 -6.80 7.46
C ALA A 63 -2.10 -6.77 8.61
N VAL A 64 -1.27 -5.72 8.67
CA VAL A 64 -0.35 -5.49 9.79
C VAL A 64 -1.11 -5.27 11.09
N ALA A 65 -2.12 -4.40 11.11
CA ALA A 65 -2.93 -4.12 12.29
C ALA A 65 -3.63 -5.37 12.84
N VAL A 66 -4.19 -6.21 11.95
CA VAL A 66 -4.80 -7.48 12.32
C VAL A 66 -3.76 -8.46 12.88
N GLY A 67 -2.59 -8.56 12.26
CA GLY A 67 -1.49 -9.41 12.73
C GLY A 67 -1.02 -9.03 14.14
N VAL A 68 -0.82 -7.74 14.40
CA VAL A 68 -0.46 -7.23 15.74
C VAL A 68 -1.58 -7.49 16.75
N ALA A 69 -2.84 -7.25 16.38
CA ALA A 69 -3.99 -7.46 17.26
C ALA A 69 -4.26 -8.93 17.59
N GLN A 70 -3.80 -9.88 16.77
CA GLN A 70 -3.85 -11.31 17.09
C GLN A 70 -2.73 -11.70 18.06
N HIS A 71 -1.54 -11.12 17.92
CA HIS A 71 -0.43 -11.37 18.84
C HIS A 71 -0.78 -10.95 20.28
N GLY A 72 -1.40 -9.78 20.47
CA GLY A 72 -1.81 -9.28 21.80
C GLY A 72 -3.00 -10.01 22.45
N ARG A 73 -3.69 -10.92 21.74
CA ARG A 73 -4.80 -11.73 22.30
C ARG A 73 -4.39 -13.13 22.75
N GLY A 74 -3.15 -13.54 22.45
CA GLY A 74 -2.59 -14.83 22.85
C GLY A 74 -1.70 -14.77 24.09
N ALA A 75 -1.47 -13.59 24.66
CA ALA A 75 -0.75 -13.32 25.90
C ALA A 75 -1.73 -12.96 27.02
#